data_AF-A0A5K1DB59-F1
#
_entry.id   AF-A0A5K1DB59-F1
#
_cell.length_a   1.000
_cell.length_b   1.000
_cell.length_c   1.000
_cell.angle_alpha   90.00
_cell.angle_beta   90.00
_cell.angle_gamma   90.00
#
_symmetry.space_group_name_H-M   'P 1'
#
loop_
_entity.id
_entity.type
_entity.pdbx_description
1 polymer ?
#
loop_
_entity_poly.entity_id
_entity_poly.type
_entity_poly.pdbx_seq_one_letter_code
_entity_poly.pdbx_strand_id
1 'polypeptide(L)' 'AWLMHCHLDIHLSWGLGMAWVVLDGELPGQKLQPPPSDLPKCWS' A
#
# COMPACT_ATOMS: atom_id res chain seq x y z
N ALA A 1 -2.30 2.20 -0.19
CA ALA A 1 -1.04 2.67 -0.81
C ALA A 1 -0.63 1.68 -1.90
N TRP A 2 0.08 2.14 -2.92
CA TRP A 2 0.57 1.31 -4.03
C TRP A 2 2.09 1.21 -3.97
N LEU A 3 2.62 -0.01 -3.91
CA LEU A 3 4.06 -0.23 -3.92
C LEU A 3 4.58 -0.21 -5.36
N MET A 4 5.55 0.67 -5.63
CA MET A 4 6.32 0.71 -6.86
C MET A 4 7.76 0.35 -6.51
N HIS A 5 8.30 -0.72 -7.08
CA HIS A 5 9.65 -1.15 -6.77
C HIS A 5 10.32 -1.80 -7.97
N CYS A 6 11.65 -1.95 -7.89
CA CYS A 6 12.36 -2.81 -8.81
C CYS A 6 11.94 -4.26 -8.58
N HIS A 7 11.54 -4.98 -9.63
CA HIS A 7 11.09 -6.38 -9.55
C HIS A 7 12.21 -7.39 -9.24
N LEU A 8 13.45 -6.94 -9.05
CA LEU A 8 14.52 -7.77 -8.54
C LEU A 8 14.54 -7.67 -7.01
N ASP A 9 14.16 -8.74 -6.33
CA ASP A 9 13.88 -8.74 -4.88
C ASP A 9 15.03 -8.22 -4.01
N ILE A 10 16.28 -8.50 -4.38
CA ILE A 10 17.43 -8.01 -3.64
C ILE A 10 17.51 -6.48 -3.65
N HIS A 11 17.06 -5.82 -4.72
CA HIS A 11 17.03 -4.35 -4.83
C HIS A 11 15.95 -3.72 -3.95
N LEU A 12 14.83 -4.41 -3.71
CA LEU A 12 13.79 -3.91 -2.79
C LEU A 12 14.35 -3.79 -1.36
N SER A 13 15.13 -4.78 -0.91
CA SER A 13 15.75 -4.77 0.42
C SER A 13 16.80 -3.65 0.59
N TRP A 14 17.44 -3.25 -0.51
CA TRP A 14 18.40 -2.14 -0.55
C TRP A 14 17.73 -0.77 -0.64
N GLY A 15 16.40 -0.71 -0.72
CA GLY A 15 15.64 0.54 -0.71
C GLY A 15 15.19 1.04 -2.08
N LEU A 16 15.29 0.24 -3.15
CA LEU A 16 14.69 0.58 -4.46
C LEU A 16 13.19 0.25 -4.47
N GLY A 17 12.46 0.86 -3.54
CA GLY A 17 11.02 0.79 -3.41
C GLY A 17 10.46 2.14 -2.97
N MET A 18 9.26 2.44 -3.43
CA MET A 18 8.50 3.64 -3.11
C MET A 18 7.04 3.26 -2.94
N ALA A 19 6.35 3.91 -2.02
CA ALA A 19 4.90 3.77 -1.86
C ALA A 19 4.19 5.05 -2.29
N TRP A 20 3.16 4.90 -3.12
CA TRP A 20 2.26 5.99 -3.49
C TRP A 20 1.02 5.94 -2.62
N VAL A 21 0.75 7.01 -1.88
CA VAL A 21 -0.52 7.17 -1.17
C VAL A 21 -1.47 7.91 -2.10
N VAL A 22 -2.43 7.17 -2.67
CA VAL A 22 -3.53 7.75 -3.44
C VAL A 22 -4.65 8.04 -2.45
N LEU A 23 -5.00 9.33 -2.34
CA LEU A 23 -6.07 9.78 -1.46
C LEU A 23 -7.44 9.52 -2.09
N ASP A 24 -8.46 9.44 -1.24
CA ASP A 24 -9.85 9.29 -1.66
C ASP A 24 -10.30 10.46 -2.54
N GLY A 25 -11.07 10.15 -3.58
CA GLY A 25 -11.78 11.14 -4.38
C GLY A 25 -13.07 11.63 -3.74
N GLU A 26 -13.75 12.54 -4.44
CA GLU A 26 -15.00 13.14 -3.98
C GLU A 26 -16.20 12.19 -4.12
N LEU A 27 -16.21 11.36 -5.17
CA LEU A 27 -17.34 10.47 -5.46
C LEU A 27 -17.29 9.20 -4.60
N PRO A 28 -18.45 8.61 -4.23
CA PRO A 28 -18.49 7.38 -3.44
C PRO A 28 -17.68 6.22 -4.04
N GLY A 29 -17.64 6.11 -5.37
CA GLY A 29 -16.87 5.07 -6.08
C GLY A 29 -15.35 5.32 -6.16
N GLN A 30 -14.86 6.44 -5.62
CA GLN A 30 -13.43 6.82 -5.61
C GLN A 30 -12.83 6.73 -4.19
N LYS A 31 -13.54 6.11 -3.25
CA LYS A 31 -13.09 5.93 -1.87
C LYS A 31 -12.67 4.49 -1.62
N LEU A 32 -11.68 4.30 -0.78
CA LEU A 32 -11.30 2.96 -0.32
C LEU A 32 -12.41 2.37 0.55
N GLN A 33 -12.59 1.06 0.45
CA GLN A 33 -13.45 0.33 1.38
C GLN A 33 -12.80 0.26 2.78
N PRO A 34 -13.59 0.13 3.86
CA PRO A 34 -13.04 -0.05 5.19
C PRO A 34 -12.16 -1.31 5.25
N PRO A 35 -11.13 -1.31 6.12
CA PRO A 35 -10.23 -2.44 6.25
C PRO A 35 -10.98 -3.71 6.73
N PRO A 36 -10.68 -4.89 6.17
CA PRO A 36 -11.16 -6.16 6.69
C PRO A 36 -10.80 -6.37 8.16
N SER A 37 -11.65 -7.06 8.92
CA SER A 37 -11.47 -7.26 10.36
C SER A 37 -10.41 -8.31 10.73
N ASP A 38 -9.97 -9.11 9.76
CA ASP A 38 -9.02 -10.21 9.90
C ASP A 38 -7.57 -9.81 9.55
N LEU A 39 -7.31 -8.52 9.32
CA LEU A 39 -5.96 -8.04 9.05
C LEU A 39 -4.99 -8.29 10.23
N PRO A 40 -3.74 -8.69 9.97
CA PRO A 40 -2.73 -8.87 11.01
C PRO A 40 -2.44 -7.54 11.72
N LYS A 41 -2.17 -7.62 13.03
CA LYS A 41 -1.84 -6.44 13.84
C LYS A 41 -0.40 -6.03 13.60
N CYS A 42 -0.12 -4.72 13.58
CA CYS A 42 1.24 -4.21 13.38
C CYS A 42 2.16 -4.38 14.60
N TRP A 43 1.59 -4.67 15.79
CA TRP A 43 2.32 -4.77 17.06
C TRP A 43 2.25 -6.16 17.69
N SER A 44 1.64 -7.12 16.99
CA SER A 44 1.74 -8.54 17.36
C SER A 44 3.07 -9.11 16.92
#